data_AF-A0A1H4LL48-F1
#
_entry.id   AF-A0A1H4LL48-F1
#
_cell.length_a   1.000
_cell.length_b   1.000
_cell.length_c   1.000
_cell.angle_alpha   90.00
_cell.angle_beta   90.00
_cell.angle_gamma   90.00
#
_symmetry.space_group_name_H-M   'P 1'
#
loop_
_entity.id
_entity.type
_entity.pdbx_description
1 polymer ?
#
loop_
_entity_poly.entity_id
_entity_poly.type
_entity_poly.pdbx_seq_one_letter_code
_entity_poly.pdbx_strand_id
1 'polypeptide(L)' 'MIKALLVVVRLIWTVLVVGAATLMGAVLGSARHGWIGAIALGTAGFGLGSLLAACPEVLLELLAEM' A
#
# COMPACT_ATOMS: atom_id res chain seq x y z
N MET A 1 -21.32 -17.23 -5.15
CA MET A 1 -20.73 -16.30 -6.13
C MET A 1 -20.31 -14.97 -5.49
N ILE A 2 -21.16 -14.33 -4.67
CA ILE A 2 -20.86 -13.04 -3.99
C ILE A 2 -19.56 -13.07 -3.16
N LYS A 3 -19.32 -14.15 -2.41
CA LYS A 3 -18.10 -14.29 -1.58
C LYS A 3 -16.80 -14.29 -2.41
N ALA A 4 -16.81 -14.91 -3.59
CA ALA A 4 -15.65 -14.95 -4.47
C ALA A 4 -15.36 -13.56 -5.06
N LEU A 5 -16.40 -12.83 -5.47
CA LEU A 5 -16.27 -11.45 -5.94
C LEU A 5 -15.67 -10.55 -4.85
N LEU A 6 -16.13 -10.69 -3.61
CA LEU A 6 -15.65 -9.91 -2.48
C LEU A 6 -14.17 -10.21 -2.16
N VAL A 7 -13.76 -11.47 -2.27
CA VAL A 7 -12.35 -11.87 -2.15
C VAL A 7 -11.52 -11.24 -3.27
N VAL A 8 -11.98 -11.29 -4.52
CA VAL A 8 -11.26 -10.70 -5.66
C VAL A 8 -11.12 -9.19 -5.51
N VAL A 9 -12.19 -8.49 -5.12
CA VAL A 9 -12.16 -7.04 -4.86
C VAL A 9 -11.17 -6.71 -3.75
N ARG A 10 -11.17 -7.48 -2.66
CA ARG A 10 -10.23 -7.29 -1.55
C ARG A 10 -8.79 -7.57 -1.97
N LEU A 11 -8.56 -8.57 -2.82
CA LEU A 11 -7.25 -8.89 -3.39
C LEU A 11 -6.74 -7.75 -4.26
N ILE A 12 -7.56 -7.27 -5.19
CA ILE A 12 -7.22 -6.13 -6.06
C ILE A 12 -6.92 -4.90 -5.20
N TRP A 13 -7.77 -4.60 -4.21
CA TRP A 13 -7.56 -3.49 -3.27
C TRP A 13 -6.22 -3.62 -2.53
N THR A 14 -5.92 -4.79 -1.97
CA THR A 14 -4.67 -5.02 -1.24
C THR A 14 -3.45 -4.84 -2.14
N VAL A 15 -3.46 -5.37 -3.36
CA VAL A 15 -2.36 -5.23 -4.31
C VAL A 15 -2.17 -3.77 -4.72
N LEU A 16 -3.26 -3.02 -4.91
CA LEU A 16 -3.21 -1.61 -5.30
C LEU A 16 -2.64 -0.74 -4.17
N VAL A 17 -3.14 -0.91 -2.94
CA VAL A 17 -2.73 -0.13 -1.77
C VAL A 17 -1.29 -0.44 -1.39
N VAL A 18 -0.95 -1.73 -1.27
CA VAL A 18 0.42 -2.16 -0.93
C VAL A 18 1.39 -1.77 -2.03
N GLY A 19 1.01 -1.99 -3.29
CA GLY A 19 1.81 -1.61 -4.45
C GLY A 19 2.09 -0.11 -4.51
N ALA A 20 1.06 0.72 -4.38
CA ALA A 20 1.21 2.18 -4.39
C ALA A 20 2.09 2.68 -3.23
N ALA A 21 1.86 2.20 -2.01
CA ALA A 21 2.64 2.59 -0.84
C ALA A 21 4.12 2.15 -0.96
N THR A 22 4.36 0.93 -1.43
CA THR A 22 5.71 0.39 -1.66
C THR A 22 6.44 1.18 -2.73
N LEU A 23 5.75 1.47 -3.85
CA LEU A 23 6.34 2.18 -4.99
C LEU A 23 6.64 3.63 -4.63
N MET A 24 5.75 4.29 -3.89
CA MET A 24 5.97 5.65 -3.39
C MET A 24 7.15 5.69 -2.41
N GLY A 25 7.23 4.75 -1.48
CA GLY A 25 8.38 4.58 -0.59
C GLY A 25 9.69 4.33 -1.35
N ALA A 26 9.67 3.44 -2.34
CA ALA A 26 10.84 3.13 -3.15
C ALA A 26 11.31 4.34 -3.99
N VAL A 27 10.40 5.09 -4.59
CA VAL A 27 10.72 6.30 -5.38
C VAL A 27 11.29 7.40 -4.48
N LEU A 28 10.64 7.70 -3.36
CA LEU A 28 11.11 8.69 -2.38
C LEU A 28 12.48 8.29 -1.79
N GLY A 29 12.66 7.02 -1.48
CA GLY A 29 13.90 6.48 -0.96
C GLY A 29 15.04 6.50 -1.97
N SER A 30 14.74 6.13 -3.22
CA SER A 30 15.72 6.19 -4.31
C SER A 30 16.19 7.61 -4.56
N ALA A 31 15.29 8.60 -4.51
CA ALA A 31 15.62 9.99 -4.76
C ALA A 31 16.55 10.59 -3.69
N ARG A 32 16.48 10.14 -2.43
CA ARG A 32 17.30 10.71 -1.33
C ARG A 32 18.52 9.89 -0.95
N HIS A 33 18.48 8.56 -1.06
CA HIS A 33 19.53 7.66 -0.53
C HIS A 33 19.93 6.56 -1.54
N GLY A 34 19.57 6.70 -2.82
CA GLY A 34 19.87 5.70 -3.85
C GLY A 34 19.21 4.35 -3.58
N TRP A 35 19.83 3.27 -4.03
CA TRP A 35 19.26 1.92 -3.95
C TRP A 35 18.93 1.46 -2.52
N ILE A 36 19.75 1.83 -1.54
CA ILE A 36 19.54 1.46 -0.13
C ILE A 36 18.30 2.17 0.41
N GLY A 37 18.12 3.44 0.05
CA GLY A 37 16.89 4.18 0.35
C GLY A 37 15.66 3.56 -0.27
N ALA A 38 15.76 3.13 -1.53
CA ALA A 38 14.64 2.49 -2.24
C ALA A 38 14.19 1.20 -1.54
N ILE A 39 15.14 0.38 -1.06
CA ILE A 39 14.84 -0.87 -0.35
C ILE A 39 14.27 -0.58 1.05
N ALA A 40 14.87 0.35 1.81
CA ALA A 40 14.44 0.66 3.17
C ALA A 40 13.06 1.34 3.21
N LEU A 41 12.85 2.38 2.39
CA LEU A 41 11.56 3.06 2.33
C LEU A 41 10.52 2.25 1.55
N GLY A 42 10.93 1.41 0.60
CA GLY A 42 10.05 0.44 -0.07
C GLY A 42 9.51 -0.61 0.91
N THR A 43 10.36 -1.19 1.77
CA THR A 43 9.92 -2.14 2.80
C THR A 43 9.06 -1.48 3.88
N ALA A 44 9.37 -0.24 4.28
CA ALA A 44 8.51 0.54 5.14
C ALA A 44 7.12 0.81 4.50
N GLY A 45 7.11 1.20 3.22
CA GLY A 45 5.88 1.40 2.44
C GLY A 45 5.06 0.13 2.26
N PHE A 46 5.70 -1.03 2.09
CA PHE A 46 5.03 -2.33 2.08
C PHE A 46 4.39 -2.65 3.43
N GLY A 47 5.12 -2.47 4.53
CA GLY A 47 4.60 -2.71 5.88
C GLY A 47 3.38 -1.82 6.18
N LEU A 48 3.51 -0.52 5.93
CA LEU A 48 2.43 0.45 6.16
C LEU A 48 1.24 0.21 5.21
N GLY A 49 1.52 -0.06 3.94
CA GLY A 49 0.51 -0.41 2.94
C GLY A 49 -0.22 -1.71 3.28
N SER A 50 0.45 -2.69 3.87
CA SER A 50 -0.17 -3.95 4.29
C SER A 50 -1.11 -3.77 5.49
N LEU A 51 -0.76 -2.91 6.44
CA LEU A 51 -1.62 -2.52 7.57
C LEU A 51 -2.86 -1.78 7.06
N LEU A 52 -2.69 -0.83 6.14
CA LEU A 52 -3.80 -0.11 5.51
C LEU A 52 -4.70 -1.03 4.66
N ALA A 53 -4.11 -2.00 3.97
CA ALA A 53 -4.86 -2.99 3.21
C ALA A 53 -5.65 -3.97 4.11
N ALA A 54 -5.16 -4.23 5.32
CA ALA A 54 -5.87 -5.04 6.31
C ALA A 54 -7.10 -4.31 6.88
N CYS A 55 -7.00 -2.99 7.04
CA CYS A 55 -8.04 -2.10 7.55
C CYS A 55 -8.55 -1.13 6.46
N PRO A 56 -9.37 -1.60 5.50
CA PRO A 56 -9.86 -0.76 4.39
C PRO A 56 -10.71 0.43 4.88
N GLU A 57 -11.35 0.30 6.04
CA GLU A 57 -12.18 1.35 6.68
C GLU A 57 -11.33 2.57 7.03
N VAL A 58 -10.18 2.37 7.68
CA VAL A 58 -9.24 3.44 8.06
C VAL A 58 -8.69 4.15 6.82
N LEU A 59 -8.41 3.41 5.75
CA LEU A 59 -7.95 4.00 4.49
C LEU A 59 -9.07 4.78 3.78
N LEU A 60 -10.30 4.29 3.80
CA LEU A 60 -11.45 5.00 3.24
C LEU A 60 -11.79 6.26 4.03
N GLU A 61 -11.71 6.22 5.36
CA GLU A 61 -11.88 7.39 6.22
C GLU A 61 -10.79 8.43 5.96
N LEU A 62 -9.52 8.01 5.89
CA LEU A 62 -8.42 8.91 5.54
C LEU A 62 -8.60 9.54 4.16
N LEU A 63 -9.10 8.78 3.18
CA LEU A 63 -9.39 9.30 1.84
C LEU A 63 -10.61 10.23 1.82
N ALA A 64 -11.59 10.02 2.72
CA ALA A 64 -12.76 10.87 2.86
C ALA A 64 -12.48 12.16 3.65
N GLU A 65 -11.46 12.17 4.50
CA GLU A 65 -10.98 13.36 5.24
C GLU A 65 -9.94 14.21 4.47
N MET A 66 -9.41 13.69 3.37
CA MET A 66 -8.49 14.38 2.44
C MET A 66 -9.23 15.27 1.44
#